data_AF-A0A968YES8-F1
#
_entry.id   AF-A0A968YES8-F1
#
_cell.length_a   1.000
_cell.length_b   1.000
_cell.length_c   1.000
_cell.angle_alpha   90.00
_cell.angle_beta   90.00
_cell.angle_gamma   90.00
#
_symmetry.space_group_name_H-M   'P 1'
#
loop_
_entity.id
_entity.type
_entity.pdbx_description
1 polymer ?
#
loop_
_entity_poly.entity_id
_entity_poly.type
_entity_poly.pdbx_seq_one_letter_code
_entity_poly.pdbx_strand_id
1 'polypeptide(L)' 'MKSISGKRLCKVIERKGWVLKRVTGSHHIYEKIGVEQILSIPVHRDQDLKVGTLKALMKVAQLSEEDLR' A
#
# COMPACT_ATOMS: atom_id res chain seq x y z
N MET A 1 9.86 11.95 3.61
CA MET A 1 9.17 10.65 3.73
C MET A 1 9.69 9.80 4.87
N LYS A 2 8.87 9.63 5.91
CA LYS A 2 9.06 8.60 6.95
C LYS A 2 8.79 7.22 6.34
N SER A 3 9.63 6.23 6.64
CA SER A 3 9.37 4.85 6.25
C SER A 3 8.21 4.28 7.07
N ILE A 4 7.40 3.42 6.45
CA ILE A 4 6.31 2.70 7.12
C ILE A 4 6.29 1.25 6.66
N SER A 5 5.80 0.38 7.54
CA SER A 5 5.58 -1.03 7.19
C SER A 5 4.47 -1.20 6.16
N GLY A 6 4.55 -2.29 5.39
CA GLY A 6 3.47 -2.68 4.46
C GLY A 6 2.12 -2.80 5.17
N LYS A 7 2.10 -3.32 6.41
CA LYS A 7 0.89 -3.39 7.24
C LYS A 7 0.25 -2.02 7.48
N ARG A 8 1.06 -0.99 7.74
CA ARG A 8 0.55 0.37 7.94
C ARG A 8 0.03 0.94 6.63
N LEU A 9 0.72 0.73 5.52
CA LEU A 9 0.27 1.19 4.20
C LEU A 9 -1.07 0.56 3.80
N CYS A 10 -1.25 -0.75 4.04
CA CYS A 10 -2.53 -1.45 3.85
C CYS A 10 -3.69 -0.71 4.53
N LYS A 11 -3.54 -0.38 5.83
CA LYS A 11 -4.58 0.34 6.58
C LYS A 11 -4.91 1.72 6.00
N VAL A 12 -3.91 2.42 5.44
CA VAL A 12 -4.11 3.74 4.81
C VAL A 12 -4.92 3.60 3.53
N ILE A 13 -4.54 2.67 2.65
CA ILE A 13 -5.22 2.50 1.36
C ILE A 13 -6.65 1.95 1.53
N GLU A 14 -6.88 1.10 2.54
CA GLU A 14 -8.21 0.56 2.86
C GLU A 14 -9.21 1.68 3.19
N ARG A 15 -8.77 2.68 3.98
CA ARG A 15 -9.57 3.88 4.28
C ARG A 15 -9.86 4.74 3.04
N LYS A 16 -9.08 4.58 1.98
CA LYS A 16 -9.25 5.28 0.69
C LYS A 16 -10.05 4.45 -0.31
N GLY A 17 -10.69 3.37 0.13
CA GLY A 17 -11.58 2.53 -0.67
C GLY A 17 -10.88 1.46 -1.49
N TRP A 18 -9.60 1.18 -1.22
CA TRP A 18 -8.96 -0.02 -1.74
C TRP A 18 -9.44 -1.25 -0.98
N VAL A 19 -9.75 -2.32 -1.69
CA VAL A 19 -10.29 -3.56 -1.13
C VAL A 19 -9.30 -4.68 -1.35
N LEU A 20 -8.93 -5.38 -0.29
CA LEU A 20 -8.06 -6.56 -0.36
C LEU A 20 -8.79 -7.67 -1.14
N LYS A 21 -8.16 -8.17 -2.20
CA LYS A 21 -8.73 -9.23 -3.04
C LYS A 21 -8.09 -10.58 -2.80
N ARG A 22 -6.76 -10.61 -2.65
CA ARG A 22 -6.01 -11.84 -2.41
C ARG A 22 -4.71 -11.55 -1.69
N VAL A 23 -4.19 -12.58 -1.04
CA VAL A 23 -2.85 -12.59 -0.46
C VAL A 23 -2.07 -13.75 -1.07
N THR A 24 -0.87 -13.47 -1.56
CA THR A 24 0.04 -14.48 -2.13
C THR A 24 1.41 -14.33 -1.48
N GLY A 25 1.73 -15.23 -0.55
CA GLY A 25 2.90 -15.08 0.31
C GLY A 25 2.82 -13.81 1.16
N SER A 26 3.82 -12.93 1.07
CA SER A 26 3.82 -11.63 1.74
C SER A 26 3.04 -10.54 1.00
N HIS A 27 2.66 -10.76 -0.26
CA HIS A 27 2.04 -9.74 -1.09
C HIS A 27 0.53 -9.68 -0.85
N HIS A 28 0.06 -8.50 -0.44
CA HIS A 28 -1.36 -8.17 -0.31
C HIS A 28 -1.81 -7.40 -1.54
N ILE A 29 -2.78 -7.96 -2.26
CA ILE A 29 -3.20 -7.47 -3.58
C ILE A 29 -4.57 -6.81 -3.46
N TYR A 30 -4.65 -5.54 -3.83
CA TYR A 30 -5.80 -4.67 -3.70
C TYR A 30 -6.32 -4.20 -5.05
N GLU A 31 -7.62 -3.96 -5.10
CA GLU A 31 -8.34 -3.31 -6.21
C GLU A 31 -9.22 -2.20 -5.65
N LYS A 32 -9.57 -1.23 -6.50
CA LYS A 32 -10.49 -0.15 -6.15
C LYS A 32 -11.46 0.09 -7.32
N ILE A 33 -12.75 0.21 -7.01
CA ILE A 33 -13.77 0.46 -8.04
C ILE A 33 -13.44 1.76 -8.79
N GLY A 34 -13.47 1.72 -10.11
CA GLY A 34 -13.14 2.87 -10.97
C GLY A 34 -11.63 3.14 -11.11
N VAL A 35 -10.76 2.24 -10.61
CA VAL A 35 -9.31 2.30 -10.78
C VAL A 35 -8.85 1.02 -11.46
N GLU A 36 -8.24 1.13 -12.64
CA GLU A 36 -7.79 -0.04 -13.42
C GLU A 36 -6.52 -0.67 -12.86
N GLN A 37 -5.75 0.07 -12.07
CA GLN A 37 -4.49 -0.41 -11.50
C GLN A 37 -4.74 -1.37 -10.32
N ILE A 38 -4.02 -2.48 -10.34
CA ILE A 38 -3.90 -3.40 -9.20
C ILE A 38 -2.73 -2.93 -8.33
N LEU A 39 -2.94 -2.90 -7.02
CA LEU A 39 -1.91 -2.51 -6.07
C LEU A 39 -1.43 -3.73 -5.27
N SER A 40 -0.14 -4.07 -5.38
CA SER A 40 0.49 -5.19 -4.66
C SER A 40 1.45 -4.65 -3.61
N ILE A 41 1.09 -4.79 -2.32
CA ILE A 41 1.90 -4.31 -1.19
C ILE A 41 2.64 -5.49 -0.55
N PRO A 42 3.98 -5.47 -0.51
CA PRO A 42 4.73 -6.46 0.26
C PRO A 42 4.59 -6.17 1.75
N VAL A 43 4.15 -7.18 2.51
CA VAL A 43 3.94 -7.07 3.95
C VAL A 43 4.91 -7.99 4.67
N HIS A 44 5.96 -7.41 5.23
CA HIS A 44 6.94 -8.09 6.09
C HIS A 44 6.66 -7.74 7.56
N ARG A 45 6.91 -8.68 8.47
CA ARG A 45 6.43 -8.59 9.86
C ARG A 45 7.08 -7.44 10.64
N ASP A 46 8.39 -7.26 10.46
CA ASP A 46 9.24 -6.35 11.25
C ASP A 46 10.10 -5.43 10.37
N GLN A 47 9.67 -5.19 9.13
CA GLN A 47 10.42 -4.35 8.19
C GLN A 47 9.53 -3.29 7.56
N ASP A 48 10.06 -2.08 7.52
CA ASP A 48 9.51 -0.99 6.75
C ASP A 48 9.77 -1.19 5.26
N LEU A 49 8.88 -0.60 4.44
CA LEU A 49 9.09 -0.52 3.01
C LEU A 49 10.30 0.37 2.70
N LYS A 50 11.16 -0.09 1.80
CA LYS A 50 12.20 0.77 1.21
C LYS A 50 11.55 2.01 0.60
N VAL A 51 12.19 3.17 0.72
CA VAL A 51 11.64 4.46 0.27
C VAL A 51 11.22 4.43 -1.19
N GLY A 52 11.97 3.78 -2.08
CA GLY A 52 11.61 3.64 -3.49
C GLY A 52 10.31 2.85 -3.70
N THR A 53 10.16 1.72 -3.00
CA THR A 53 8.94 0.90 -3.02
C THR A 53 7.75 1.68 -2.47
N LEU A 54 7.91 2.34 -1.34
CA LEU A 54 6.85 3.16 -0.74
C LEU A 54 6.39 4.27 -1.69
N LYS A 55 7.33 5.03 -2.29
CA LYS A 55 7.02 6.08 -3.27
C LYS A 55 6.26 5.56 -4.49
N ALA A 56 6.68 4.41 -5.03
CA ALA A 56 6.01 3.81 -6.18
C ALA A 56 4.57 3.40 -5.84
N LEU A 57 4.36 2.77 -4.69
CA LEU A 57 3.03 2.36 -4.23
C LEU A 57 2.13 3.57 -3.94
N MET A 58 2.66 4.61 -3.30
CA MET A 58 1.91 5.84 -3.04
C MET A 58 1.49 6.55 -4.33
N LYS A 59 2.35 6.55 -5.36
CA LYS A 59 2.03 7.14 -6.66
C LYS A 59 0.85 6.43 -7.31
N VAL A 60 0.83 5.10 -7.31
CA VAL A 60 -0.30 4.30 -7.84
C VAL A 60 -1.56 4.52 -7.00
N ALA A 61 -1.41 4.57 -5.67
CA ALA A 61 -2.51 4.78 -4.74
C ALA A 61 -3.00 6.24 -4.68
N GLN A 62 -2.36 7.17 -5.40
CA GLN A 62 -2.60 8.62 -5.35
C GLN A 62 -2.58 9.19 -3.92
N LEU A 63 -1.58 8.79 -3.13
CA LEU A 63 -1.38 9.24 -1.76
C LEU A 63 -0.28 10.30 -1.66
N SER A 64 -0.44 11.22 -0.71
CA SER A 64 0.57 12.17 -0.27
C SER A 64 1.27 11.71 1.02
N GLU A 65 2.34 12.39 1.43
CA GLU A 65 2.96 12.11 2.74
C GLU A 65 2.01 12.40 3.92
N GLU A 66 0.99 13.23 3.73
CA GLU A 66 0.01 13.57 4.76
C GLU A 66 -0.93 12.40 5.06
N ASP A 67 -1.26 11.60 4.04
CA ASP A 67 -2.04 10.37 4.21
C ASP A 67 -1.32 9.32 5.08
N LEU A 68 0.00 9.44 5.22
CA LEU A 68 0.80 8.54 6.05
C LEU A 68 0.88 8.95 7.52
N ARG A 69 0.44 10.17 7.88
CA ARG A 69 0.55 10.69 9.25
C ARG A 69 -0.28 9.89 10.25
#